data_AF-A0A957NX61-F1
#
_entry.id   AF-A0A957NX61-F1
#
_cell.length_a   1.000
_cell.length_b   1.000
_cell.length_c   1.000
_cell.angle_alpha   90.00
_cell.angle_beta   90.00
_cell.angle_gamma   90.00
#
_symmetry.space_group_name_H-M   'P 1'
#
loop_
_entity.id
_entity.type
_entity.pdbx_description
1 polymer ?
#
loop_
_entity_poly.entity_id
_entity_poly.type
_entity_poly.pdbx_seq_one_letter_code
_entity_poly.pdbx_strand_id
1 'polypeptide(L)'
;EPQDEWALAQYGVAARHLGQMNGAYLVDRPLPRQSWLRQPDVHERLALAAPGISELPSLTHSLFAELLTGNRIQRIRRLWDKREHLLAALTELPLTFCHRDAFRRNLMARRNAEGRAQTVALDWGAAGLGQLGEELIPLFAATLSFVAIDVARIPQLDQLIFDGYIAGLRDAGWRGDARLVRFGFTALAALKVGVAEPAIKLPNVARRVAALPPDAEPPRLLSPGGPQQAAALGHYLLKLGDEACNLIS
;
A
#
# COMPACT_ATOMS: atom_id res chain seq x y z
N GLU A 1 -14.09 20.97 -16.69
CA GLU A 1 -12.74 21.40 -16.27
C GLU A 1 -11.90 20.18 -15.95
N PRO A 2 -10.58 20.19 -16.19
CA PRO A 2 -9.73 19.05 -15.85
C PRO A 2 -9.80 18.85 -14.33
N GLN A 3 -10.30 17.70 -13.87
CA GLN A 3 -10.37 17.30 -12.46
C GLN A 3 -9.00 16.83 -11.95
N ASP A 4 -7.93 17.52 -12.36
CA ASP A 4 -6.65 16.85 -12.57
C ASP A 4 -5.74 16.78 -11.36
N GLU A 5 -6.06 17.41 -10.23
CA GLU A 5 -5.42 17.11 -8.94
C GLU A 5 -6.36 17.16 -7.73
N TRP A 6 -6.31 16.12 -6.89
CA TRP A 6 -6.96 16.15 -5.58
C TRP A 6 -6.13 17.00 -4.63
N ALA A 7 -6.77 17.99 -3.99
CA ALA A 7 -6.19 18.61 -2.80
C ALA A 7 -5.89 17.53 -1.74
N LEU A 8 -4.83 17.71 -0.95
CA LEU A 8 -4.41 16.69 0.02
C LEU A 8 -5.56 16.26 0.96
N ALA A 9 -6.37 17.21 1.43
CA ALA A 9 -7.54 16.94 2.27
C ALA A 9 -8.55 15.94 1.66
N GLN A 10 -8.65 15.87 0.32
CA GLN A 10 -9.57 14.96 -0.37
C GLN A 10 -9.18 13.48 -0.17
N TYR A 11 -7.90 13.16 0.06
CA TYR A 11 -7.46 11.81 0.39
C TYR A 11 -8.01 11.36 1.76
N GLY A 12 -8.11 12.28 2.73
CA GLY A 12 -8.68 12.01 4.04
C GLY A 12 -10.19 11.79 3.97
N VAL A 13 -10.89 12.56 3.11
CA VAL A 13 -12.32 12.33 2.81
C VAL A 13 -12.53 10.96 2.16
N ALA A 14 -11.71 10.59 1.18
CA ALA A 14 -11.78 9.27 0.56
C ALA A 14 -11.51 8.15 1.58
N ALA A 15 -10.47 8.30 2.40
CA ALA A 15 -10.15 7.35 3.46
C ALA A 15 -11.30 7.20 4.47
N ARG A 16 -12.00 8.28 4.82
CA ARG A 16 -13.21 8.23 5.65
C ARG A 16 -14.32 7.41 5.02
N HIS A 17 -14.62 7.59 3.74
CA HIS A 17 -15.62 6.78 3.06
C HIS A 17 -15.21 5.30 2.95
N LEU A 18 -13.92 5.01 2.72
CA LEU A 18 -13.40 3.64 2.76
C LEU A 18 -13.51 3.03 4.16
N GLY A 19 -13.24 3.82 5.21
CA GLY A 19 -13.43 3.44 6.61
C GLY A 19 -14.89 3.13 6.93
N GLN A 20 -15.84 3.95 6.45
CA GLN A 20 -17.27 3.67 6.60
C GLN A 20 -17.66 2.35 5.93
N MET A 21 -17.18 2.12 4.70
CA MET A 21 -17.43 0.89 3.97
C MET A 21 -16.87 -0.33 4.72
N ASN A 22 -15.60 -0.32 5.11
CA ASN A 22 -14.97 -1.40 5.86
C ASN A 22 -15.66 -1.63 7.21
N GLY A 23 -15.97 -0.54 7.92
CA GLY A 23 -16.64 -0.56 9.23
C GLY A 23 -18.01 -1.20 9.18
N ALA A 24 -18.77 -1.01 8.10
CA ALA A 24 -20.07 -1.68 7.92
C ALA A 24 -19.94 -3.22 7.99
N TYR A 25 -18.83 -3.80 7.51
CA TYR A 25 -18.56 -5.24 7.58
C TYR A 25 -17.94 -5.73 8.89
N LEU A 26 -17.54 -4.80 9.77
CA LEU A 26 -17.08 -5.13 11.13
C LEU A 26 -18.21 -5.11 12.15
N VAL A 27 -19.29 -4.36 11.87
CA VAL A 27 -20.35 -4.08 12.85
C VAL A 27 -21.65 -4.77 12.45
N ASP A 28 -22.18 -4.47 11.26
CA ASP A 28 -23.57 -4.80 10.93
C ASP A 28 -23.74 -5.76 9.73
N ARG A 29 -22.70 -5.94 8.91
CA ARG A 29 -22.77 -6.74 7.68
C ARG A 29 -21.87 -7.97 7.73
N PRO A 30 -22.36 -9.16 7.35
CA PRO A 30 -21.50 -10.32 7.19
C PRO A 30 -20.52 -10.11 6.04
N LEU A 31 -19.32 -10.70 6.14
CA LEU A 31 -18.37 -10.69 5.05
C LEU A 31 -18.94 -11.41 3.82
N PRO A 32 -18.74 -10.85 2.61
CA PRO A 32 -19.21 -11.45 1.38
C PRO A 32 -18.47 -12.76 1.07
N ARG A 33 -19.16 -13.73 0.45
CA ARG A 33 -18.68 -15.12 0.25
C ARG A 33 -18.57 -15.54 -1.23
N GLN A 34 -18.69 -14.58 -2.14
CA GLN A 34 -18.63 -14.85 -3.57
C GLN A 34 -17.24 -15.35 -3.96
N SER A 35 -17.17 -16.44 -4.74
CA SER A 35 -15.92 -17.14 -5.06
C SER A 35 -14.94 -16.33 -5.91
N TRP A 36 -15.41 -15.30 -6.62
CA TRP A 36 -14.56 -14.40 -7.40
C TRP A 36 -13.84 -13.35 -6.55
N LEU A 37 -14.23 -13.21 -5.27
CA LEU A 37 -13.59 -12.27 -4.36
C LEU A 37 -12.21 -12.73 -3.97
N ARG A 38 -11.25 -11.80 -4.05
CA ARG A 38 -9.87 -12.08 -3.67
C ARG A 38 -9.78 -12.38 -2.16
N GLN A 39 -8.89 -13.29 -1.82
CA GLN A 39 -8.56 -13.59 -0.42
C GLN A 39 -7.30 -12.81 0.00
N PRO A 40 -7.00 -12.70 1.31
CA PRO A 40 -5.71 -12.21 1.78
C PRO A 40 -4.54 -12.91 1.07
N ASP A 41 -3.65 -12.13 0.46
CA ASP A 41 -2.63 -12.61 -0.48
C ASP A 41 -1.18 -12.33 0.00
N VAL A 42 -1.01 -11.88 1.26
CA VAL A 42 0.31 -11.47 1.75
C VAL A 42 1.31 -12.62 1.78
N HIS A 43 0.87 -13.84 2.15
CA HIS A 43 1.73 -15.03 2.12
C HIS A 43 2.17 -15.38 0.70
N GLU A 44 1.23 -15.36 -0.26
CA GLU A 44 1.52 -15.64 -1.67
C GLU A 44 2.50 -14.62 -2.25
N ARG A 45 2.29 -13.33 -1.97
CA ARG A 45 3.21 -12.26 -2.40
C ARG A 45 4.60 -12.42 -1.80
N LEU A 46 4.71 -12.79 -0.53
CA LEU A 46 6.00 -13.00 0.11
C LEU A 46 6.69 -14.25 -0.45
N ALA A 47 5.96 -15.33 -0.74
CA ALA A 47 6.52 -16.52 -1.39
C ALA A 47 7.12 -16.17 -2.77
N LEU A 48 6.41 -15.36 -3.58
CA LEU A 48 6.91 -14.86 -4.86
C LEU A 48 8.17 -13.98 -4.71
N ALA A 49 8.28 -13.25 -3.60
CA ALA A 49 9.41 -12.38 -3.31
C ALA A 49 10.67 -13.11 -2.83
N ALA A 50 10.52 -14.32 -2.27
CA ALA A 50 11.61 -15.03 -1.58
C ALA A 50 12.91 -15.18 -2.41
N PRO A 51 12.87 -15.57 -3.71
CA PRO A 51 14.09 -15.64 -4.53
C PRO A 51 14.77 -14.27 -4.64
N GLY A 52 13.97 -13.24 -4.92
CA GLY A 52 14.43 -11.88 -5.11
C GLY A 52 15.10 -11.27 -3.89
N ILE A 53 14.70 -11.65 -2.67
CA ILE A 53 15.35 -11.20 -1.43
C ILE A 53 16.84 -11.55 -1.41
N SER A 54 17.20 -12.72 -1.93
CA SER A 54 18.59 -13.17 -2.01
C SER A 54 19.35 -12.50 -3.15
N GLU A 55 18.65 -12.09 -4.21
CA GLU A 55 19.24 -11.43 -5.38
C GLU A 55 19.45 -9.92 -5.19
N LEU A 56 18.65 -9.24 -4.35
CA LEU A 56 18.74 -7.78 -4.15
C LEU A 56 20.16 -7.24 -3.92
N PRO A 57 21.05 -7.87 -3.12
CA PRO A 57 22.42 -7.41 -2.93
C PRO A 57 23.26 -7.33 -4.22
N SER A 58 23.02 -8.19 -5.21
CA SER A 58 23.78 -8.16 -6.47
C SER A 58 23.35 -7.02 -7.40
N LEU A 59 22.21 -6.38 -7.11
CA LEU A 59 21.65 -5.31 -7.94
C LEU A 59 22.20 -3.92 -7.58
N THR A 60 23.05 -3.78 -6.57
CA THR A 60 23.63 -2.48 -6.12
C THR A 60 24.54 -1.84 -7.15
N HIS A 61 25.04 -2.60 -8.12
CA HIS A 61 25.89 -2.12 -9.22
C HIS A 61 25.16 -2.11 -10.58
N SER A 62 23.84 -2.25 -10.57
CA SER A 62 23.01 -2.18 -11.78
C SER A 62 22.34 -0.81 -11.90
N LEU A 63 21.51 -0.64 -12.94
CA LEU A 63 20.70 0.57 -13.16
C LEU A 63 19.81 0.96 -11.97
N PHE A 64 19.62 0.06 -10.98
CA PHE A 64 18.81 0.29 -9.78
C PHE A 64 19.61 0.87 -8.60
N ALA A 65 20.89 1.18 -8.77
CA ALA A 65 21.76 1.66 -7.70
C ALA A 65 21.12 2.81 -6.90
N GLU A 66 20.51 3.78 -7.59
CA GLU A 66 19.81 4.93 -6.97
C GLU A 66 18.63 4.52 -6.09
N LEU A 67 17.91 3.45 -6.47
CA LEU A 67 16.81 2.91 -5.67
C LEU A 67 17.30 2.15 -4.45
N LEU A 68 18.48 1.55 -4.52
CA LEU A 68 19.02 0.64 -3.49
C LEU A 68 20.10 1.31 -2.61
N THR A 69 20.12 2.65 -2.59
CA THR A 69 21.09 3.45 -1.85
C THR A 69 21.02 3.28 -0.33
N GLY A 70 22.12 3.63 0.35
CA GLY A 70 22.23 3.60 1.80
C GLY A 70 22.07 2.20 2.39
N ASN A 71 21.26 2.08 3.44
CA ASN A 71 21.01 0.81 4.14
C ASN A 71 19.74 0.08 3.67
N ARG A 72 19.18 0.44 2.50
CA ARG A 72 17.85 -0.02 2.07
C ARG A 72 17.74 -1.55 2.00
N ILE A 73 18.73 -2.22 1.41
CA ILE A 73 18.76 -3.69 1.32
C ILE A 73 18.82 -4.33 2.71
N GLN A 74 19.65 -3.79 3.60
CA GLN A 74 19.79 -4.29 4.97
C GLN A 74 18.47 -4.13 5.74
N ARG A 75 17.74 -3.03 5.54
CA ARG A 75 16.41 -2.81 6.13
C ARG A 75 15.35 -3.74 5.54
N ILE A 76 15.34 -3.97 4.23
CA ILE A 76 14.46 -4.98 3.59
C ILE A 76 14.71 -6.36 4.20
N ARG A 77 15.98 -6.79 4.30
CA ARG A 77 16.35 -8.09 4.88
C ARG A 77 15.97 -8.19 6.35
N ARG A 78 16.21 -7.15 7.15
CA ARG A 78 15.78 -7.13 8.56
C ARG A 78 14.27 -7.30 8.71
N LEU A 79 13.47 -6.62 7.89
CA LEU A 79 12.02 -6.76 7.93
C LEU A 79 11.57 -8.13 7.41
N TRP A 80 12.25 -8.66 6.40
CA TRP A 80 12.06 -10.02 5.89
C TRP A 80 12.32 -11.09 6.97
N ASP A 81 13.35 -10.93 7.79
CA ASP A 81 13.67 -11.85 8.88
C ASP A 81 12.60 -11.82 9.98
N LYS A 82 11.93 -10.68 10.17
CA LYS A 82 10.81 -10.49 11.11
C LYS A 82 9.44 -10.88 10.55
N ARG A 83 9.35 -11.21 9.25
CA ARG A 83 8.05 -11.33 8.55
C ARG A 83 7.11 -12.36 9.19
N GLU A 84 7.62 -13.49 9.67
CA GLU A 84 6.77 -14.55 10.23
C GLU A 84 6.07 -14.09 11.52
N HIS A 85 6.75 -13.29 12.33
CA HIS A 85 6.15 -12.70 13.53
C HIS A 85 5.07 -11.67 13.19
N LEU A 86 5.32 -10.83 12.19
CA LEU A 86 4.32 -9.88 11.68
C LEU A 86 3.11 -10.60 11.06
N LEU A 87 3.35 -11.67 10.30
CA LEU A 87 2.29 -12.48 9.68
C LEU A 87 1.41 -13.15 10.73
N ALA A 88 2.00 -13.73 11.78
CA ALA A 88 1.24 -14.32 12.89
C ALA A 88 0.37 -13.29 13.62
N ALA A 89 0.84 -12.05 13.80
CA ALA A 89 0.01 -11.00 14.37
C ALA A 89 -1.08 -10.51 13.39
N LEU A 90 -0.80 -10.52 12.08
CA LEU A 90 -1.77 -10.14 11.05
C LEU A 90 -2.93 -11.14 10.92
N THR A 91 -2.74 -12.43 11.25
CA THR A 91 -3.84 -13.42 11.23
C THR A 91 -4.89 -13.17 12.29
N GLU A 92 -4.54 -12.47 13.37
CA GLU A 92 -5.46 -12.11 14.46
C GLU A 92 -6.31 -10.88 14.15
N LEU A 93 -6.00 -10.15 13.07
CA LEU A 93 -6.77 -8.97 12.70
C LEU A 93 -8.13 -9.36 12.08
N PRO A 94 -9.21 -8.62 12.42
CA PRO A 94 -10.49 -8.78 11.73
C PRO A 94 -10.32 -8.58 10.22
N LEU A 95 -11.08 -9.37 9.45
CA LEU A 95 -11.21 -9.16 8.01
C LEU A 95 -12.29 -8.13 7.71
N THR A 96 -12.08 -7.36 6.65
CA THR A 96 -13.02 -6.41 6.07
C THR A 96 -13.18 -6.67 4.58
N PHE A 97 -14.29 -6.21 4.00
CA PHE A 97 -14.42 -6.15 2.55
C PHE A 97 -13.70 -4.91 2.00
N CYS A 98 -12.69 -5.16 1.18
CA CYS A 98 -11.76 -4.19 0.63
C CYS A 98 -11.96 -4.00 -0.88
N HIS A 99 -11.81 -2.78 -1.36
CA HIS A 99 -11.71 -2.51 -2.80
C HIS A 99 -10.37 -2.98 -3.35
N ARG A 100 -9.30 -2.86 -2.56
CA ARG A 100 -7.91 -3.29 -2.87
C ARG A 100 -7.21 -2.59 -4.03
N ASP A 101 -7.94 -1.77 -4.77
CA ASP A 101 -7.41 -0.86 -5.79
C ASP A 101 -7.93 0.58 -5.65
N ALA A 102 -8.22 1.00 -4.41
CA ALA A 102 -8.80 2.30 -4.09
C ALA A 102 -7.75 3.42 -4.06
N PHE A 103 -7.26 3.81 -5.23
CA PHE A 103 -6.41 4.99 -5.41
C PHE A 103 -7.08 6.02 -6.32
N ARG A 104 -6.54 7.24 -6.37
CA ARG A 104 -7.18 8.39 -7.03
C ARG A 104 -7.75 8.12 -8.43
N ARG A 105 -7.11 7.29 -9.27
CA ARG A 105 -7.61 7.04 -10.64
C ARG A 105 -8.85 6.14 -10.67
N ASN A 106 -9.10 5.39 -9.61
CA ASN A 106 -10.27 4.54 -9.42
C ASN A 106 -11.30 5.16 -8.45
N LEU A 107 -11.08 6.40 -8.00
CA LEU A 107 -11.96 7.10 -7.08
C LEU A 107 -12.38 8.45 -7.65
N MET A 108 -13.68 8.71 -7.69
CA MET A 108 -14.23 10.00 -8.11
C MET A 108 -14.75 10.75 -6.87
N ALA A 109 -14.19 11.93 -6.62
CA ALA A 109 -14.71 12.86 -5.62
C ALA A 109 -15.88 13.66 -6.22
N ARG A 110 -17.06 13.57 -5.61
CA ARG A 110 -18.31 14.20 -6.06
C ARG A 110 -19.05 14.82 -4.88
N ARG A 111 -20.11 15.56 -5.19
CA ARG A 111 -21.13 15.95 -4.19
C ARG A 111 -22.43 15.23 -4.55
N ASN A 112 -23.13 14.72 -3.55
CA ASN A 112 -24.45 14.12 -3.76
C ASN A 112 -25.53 15.21 -3.94
N ALA A 113 -26.80 14.81 -4.12
CA ALA A 113 -27.92 15.73 -4.29
C ALA A 113 -28.12 16.71 -3.11
N GLU A 114 -27.71 16.32 -1.89
CA GLU A 114 -27.74 17.20 -0.71
C GLU A 114 -26.45 18.02 -0.53
N GLY A 115 -25.54 18.03 -1.51
CA GLY A 115 -24.28 18.77 -1.47
C GLY A 115 -23.19 18.14 -0.58
N ARG A 116 -23.44 16.97 0.02
CA ARG A 116 -22.47 16.24 0.87
C ARG A 116 -21.37 15.62 0.02
N ALA A 117 -20.16 15.56 0.56
CA ALA A 117 -19.05 14.89 -0.11
C ALA A 117 -19.39 13.41 -0.36
N GLN A 118 -19.05 12.92 -1.54
CA GLN A 118 -19.28 11.55 -1.98
C GLN A 118 -18.01 11.05 -2.68
N THR A 119 -17.61 9.81 -2.37
CA THR A 119 -16.58 9.09 -3.12
C THR A 119 -17.23 7.95 -3.87
N VAL A 120 -17.11 7.95 -5.20
CA VAL A 120 -17.53 6.84 -6.06
C VAL A 120 -16.30 6.02 -6.41
N ALA A 121 -16.32 4.72 -6.11
CA ALA A 121 -15.24 3.81 -6.44
C ALA A 121 -15.56 3.02 -7.71
N LEU A 122 -14.57 2.90 -8.59
CA LEU A 122 -14.60 2.24 -9.89
C LEU A 122 -13.65 1.05 -9.89
N ASP A 123 -13.85 0.13 -10.83
CA ASP A 123 -12.97 -1.03 -11.04
C ASP A 123 -12.85 -1.95 -9.81
N TRP A 124 -13.94 -2.65 -9.54
CA TRP A 124 -14.05 -3.62 -8.44
C TRP A 124 -13.42 -4.99 -8.75
N GLY A 125 -12.65 -5.12 -9.84
CA GLY A 125 -12.04 -6.40 -10.24
C GLY A 125 -11.02 -6.97 -9.25
N ALA A 126 -10.46 -6.12 -8.38
CA ALA A 126 -9.54 -6.52 -7.32
C ALA A 126 -10.22 -6.73 -5.95
N ALA A 127 -11.52 -6.49 -5.85
CA ALA A 127 -12.23 -6.51 -4.58
C ALA A 127 -12.14 -7.87 -3.88
N GLY A 128 -12.12 -7.83 -2.54
CA GLY A 128 -11.89 -9.03 -1.78
C GLY A 128 -11.88 -8.82 -0.28
N LEU A 129 -11.58 -9.88 0.45
CA LEU A 129 -11.34 -9.82 1.88
C LEU A 129 -9.91 -9.36 2.13
N GLY A 130 -9.74 -8.43 3.06
CA GLY A 130 -8.43 -7.95 3.51
C GLY A 130 -8.41 -7.75 5.02
N GLN A 131 -7.22 -7.81 5.62
CA GLN A 131 -7.07 -7.50 7.05
C GLN A 131 -7.41 -6.03 7.32
N LEU A 132 -7.89 -5.76 8.54
CA LEU A 132 -8.17 -4.41 9.01
C LEU A 132 -6.98 -3.46 8.76
N GLY A 133 -7.22 -2.37 8.04
CA GLY A 133 -6.19 -1.39 7.65
C GLY A 133 -5.53 -1.64 6.28
N GLU A 134 -5.75 -2.80 5.64
CA GLU A 134 -5.19 -3.11 4.32
C GLU A 134 -5.71 -2.15 3.22
N GLU A 135 -6.96 -1.71 3.34
CA GLU A 135 -7.62 -0.80 2.39
C GLU A 135 -6.90 0.54 2.20
N LEU A 136 -6.09 0.95 3.18
CA LEU A 136 -5.31 2.19 3.11
C LEU A 136 -4.12 2.10 2.15
N ILE A 137 -3.63 0.88 1.87
CA ILE A 137 -2.37 0.68 1.14
C ILE A 137 -2.44 1.22 -0.29
N PRO A 138 -3.47 0.90 -1.12
CA PRO A 138 -3.56 1.45 -2.47
C PRO A 138 -3.69 2.98 -2.45
N LEU A 139 -4.51 3.52 -1.54
CA LEU A 139 -4.69 4.96 -1.40
C LEU A 139 -3.39 5.68 -1.03
N PHE A 140 -2.52 5.05 -0.25
CA PHE A 140 -1.21 5.59 0.13
C PHE A 140 -0.14 5.38 -0.96
N ALA A 141 0.16 4.12 -1.26
CA ALA A 141 1.33 3.75 -2.06
C ALA A 141 1.16 4.11 -3.55
N ALA A 142 -0.04 3.95 -4.12
CA ALA A 142 -0.27 4.28 -5.52
C ALA A 142 -0.31 5.80 -5.74
N THR A 143 -0.84 6.57 -4.78
CA THR A 143 -0.78 8.05 -4.79
C THR A 143 0.65 8.55 -4.94
N LEU A 144 1.58 7.96 -4.18
CA LEU A 144 2.99 8.30 -4.23
C LEU A 144 3.69 7.77 -5.48
N SER A 145 3.32 6.57 -5.95
CA SER A 145 3.86 6.00 -7.19
C SER A 145 3.46 6.81 -8.42
N PHE A 146 2.25 7.40 -8.45
CA PHE A 146 1.79 8.24 -9.56
C PHE A 146 2.13 9.73 -9.39
N VAL A 147 3.02 10.08 -8.45
CA VAL A 147 3.51 11.47 -8.23
C VAL A 147 2.41 12.47 -7.95
N ALA A 148 1.29 12.02 -7.41
CA ALA A 148 0.17 12.92 -7.15
C ALA A 148 0.46 13.90 -5.99
N ILE A 149 1.51 13.63 -5.19
CA ILE A 149 2.01 14.53 -4.15
C ILE A 149 3.54 14.49 -4.05
N ASP A 150 4.11 15.61 -3.60
CA ASP A 150 5.53 15.75 -3.22
C ASP A 150 5.92 14.79 -2.08
N VAL A 151 7.14 14.21 -2.15
CA VAL A 151 7.74 13.35 -1.13
C VAL A 151 7.77 13.99 0.27
N ALA A 152 7.91 15.31 0.36
CA ALA A 152 7.91 16.03 1.63
C ALA A 152 6.55 15.96 2.35
N ARG A 153 5.47 15.67 1.61
CA ARG A 153 4.11 15.53 2.15
C ARG A 153 3.73 14.08 2.50
N ILE A 154 4.64 13.11 2.35
CA ILE A 154 4.37 11.71 2.71
C ILE A 154 3.84 11.56 4.15
N PRO A 155 4.48 12.16 5.19
CA PRO A 155 3.99 12.03 6.56
C PRO A 155 2.60 12.64 6.75
N GLN A 156 2.34 13.77 6.07
CA GLN A 156 1.05 14.45 6.13
C GLN A 156 -0.05 13.62 5.44
N LEU A 157 0.25 12.98 4.31
CA LEU A 157 -0.68 12.06 3.65
C LEU A 157 -1.00 10.88 4.56
N ASP A 158 0.02 10.22 5.12
CA ASP A 158 -0.13 9.08 6.04
C ASP A 158 -1.08 9.41 7.19
N GLN A 159 -0.81 10.51 7.91
CA GLN A 159 -1.65 10.95 9.02
C GLN A 159 -3.08 11.22 8.57
N LEU A 160 -3.26 11.94 7.47
CA LEU A 160 -4.57 12.37 6.99
C LEU A 160 -5.45 11.19 6.50
N ILE A 161 -4.87 10.21 5.80
CA ILE A 161 -5.62 9.01 5.40
C ILE A 161 -5.95 8.15 6.62
N PHE A 162 -5.03 8.04 7.58
CA PHE A 162 -5.25 7.23 8.78
C PHE A 162 -6.36 7.82 9.64
N ASP A 163 -6.31 9.12 9.93
CA ASP A 163 -7.33 9.83 10.69
C ASP A 163 -8.69 9.78 10.01
N GLY A 164 -8.72 9.97 8.68
CA GLY A 164 -9.93 9.82 7.88
C GLY A 164 -10.54 8.44 8.02
N TYR A 165 -9.76 7.39 7.81
CA TYR A 165 -10.22 6.00 7.90
C TYR A 165 -10.71 5.64 9.31
N ILE A 166 -10.01 6.05 10.37
CA ILE A 166 -10.49 5.88 11.75
C ILE A 166 -11.82 6.59 11.96
N ALA A 167 -11.96 7.85 11.54
CA ALA A 167 -13.22 8.58 11.63
C ALA A 167 -14.35 7.83 10.90
N GLY A 168 -14.04 7.26 9.73
CA GLY A 168 -15.00 6.47 8.95
C GLY A 168 -15.44 5.18 9.65
N LEU A 169 -14.50 4.45 10.24
CA LEU A 169 -14.82 3.29 11.07
C LEU A 169 -15.70 3.69 12.26
N ARG A 170 -15.42 4.84 12.90
CA ARG A 170 -16.24 5.35 14.02
C ARG A 170 -17.64 5.75 13.59
N ASP A 171 -17.80 6.34 12.41
CA ASP A 171 -19.11 6.68 11.84
C ASP A 171 -19.95 5.43 11.59
N ALA A 172 -19.31 4.34 11.14
CA ALA A 172 -19.95 3.03 10.98
C ALA A 172 -20.18 2.27 12.30
N GLY A 173 -19.92 2.90 13.44
CA GLY A 173 -20.17 2.32 14.77
C GLY A 173 -19.04 1.45 15.32
N TRP A 174 -17.95 1.23 14.60
CA TRP A 174 -16.84 0.41 15.10
C TRP A 174 -16.13 1.11 16.28
N ARG A 175 -15.99 0.41 17.41
CA ARG A 175 -15.39 0.92 18.66
C ARG A 175 -14.08 0.21 19.06
N GLY A 176 -13.50 -0.61 18.18
CA GLY A 176 -12.23 -1.30 18.44
C GLY A 176 -11.01 -0.38 18.53
N ASP A 177 -9.86 -0.94 18.92
CA ASP A 177 -8.62 -0.20 19.12
C ASP A 177 -7.98 0.24 17.80
N ALA A 178 -7.75 1.55 17.64
CA ALA A 178 -7.14 2.13 16.44
C ALA A 178 -5.69 1.63 16.21
N ARG A 179 -5.00 1.14 17.25
CA ARG A 179 -3.67 0.52 17.11
C ARG A 179 -3.70 -0.73 16.23
N LEU A 180 -4.80 -1.49 16.23
CA LEU A 180 -4.96 -2.66 15.35
C LEU A 180 -5.00 -2.25 13.87
N VAL A 181 -5.71 -1.16 13.58
CA VAL A 181 -5.75 -0.57 12.23
C VAL A 181 -4.37 -0.08 11.82
N ARG A 182 -3.67 0.62 12.73
CA ARG A 182 -2.32 1.13 12.46
C ARG A 182 -1.35 -0.01 12.19
N PHE A 183 -1.40 -1.06 13.00
CA PHE A 183 -0.60 -2.26 12.81
C PHE A 183 -0.87 -2.92 11.46
N GLY A 184 -2.14 -3.19 11.12
CA GLY A 184 -2.49 -3.79 9.83
C GLY A 184 -2.02 -2.97 8.63
N PHE A 185 -2.26 -1.66 8.65
CA PHE A 185 -1.79 -0.76 7.59
C PHE A 185 -0.26 -0.75 7.47
N THR A 186 0.46 -0.51 8.58
CA THR A 186 1.91 -0.37 8.58
C THR A 186 2.63 -1.67 8.21
N ALA A 187 2.21 -2.80 8.79
CA ALA A 187 2.79 -4.10 8.52
C ALA A 187 2.58 -4.52 7.05
N LEU A 188 1.35 -4.42 6.55
CA LEU A 188 1.03 -4.85 5.18
C LEU A 188 1.61 -3.91 4.14
N ALA A 189 1.62 -2.59 4.37
CA ALA A 189 2.29 -1.64 3.47
C ALA A 189 3.79 -1.97 3.36
N ALA A 190 4.44 -2.22 4.49
CA ALA A 190 5.86 -2.54 4.53
C ALA A 190 6.17 -3.90 3.90
N LEU A 191 5.40 -4.96 4.21
CA LEU A 191 5.61 -6.30 3.65
C LEU A 191 5.26 -6.37 2.16
N LYS A 192 4.08 -5.89 1.75
CA LYS A 192 3.61 -6.02 0.37
C LYS A 192 4.35 -5.07 -0.58
N VAL A 193 4.53 -3.81 -0.18
CA VAL A 193 5.09 -2.77 -1.06
C VAL A 193 6.55 -2.48 -0.73
N GLY A 194 6.92 -2.42 0.54
CA GLY A 194 8.29 -2.11 0.96
C GLY A 194 9.30 -3.25 0.73
N VAL A 195 8.85 -4.49 0.81
CA VAL A 195 9.68 -5.71 0.75
C VAL A 195 9.37 -6.54 -0.48
N ALA A 196 8.13 -7.04 -0.62
CA ALA A 196 7.80 -8.00 -1.67
C ALA A 196 7.90 -7.38 -3.07
N GLU A 197 7.34 -6.19 -3.28
CA GLU A 197 7.42 -5.54 -4.59
C GLU A 197 8.83 -5.29 -5.12
N PRO A 198 9.78 -4.68 -4.39
CA PRO A 198 11.14 -4.51 -4.90
C PRO A 198 11.85 -5.85 -5.11
N ALA A 199 11.66 -6.83 -4.23
CA ALA A 199 12.22 -8.16 -4.39
C ALA A 199 11.68 -8.90 -5.63
N ILE A 200 10.41 -8.69 -5.99
CA ILE A 200 9.83 -9.28 -7.21
C ILE A 200 10.28 -8.48 -8.44
N LYS A 201 10.11 -7.16 -8.42
CA LYS A 201 10.22 -6.32 -9.62
C LYS A 201 11.67 -6.12 -10.03
N LEU A 202 12.57 -5.77 -9.12
CA LEU A 202 13.93 -5.35 -9.50
C LEU A 202 14.72 -6.47 -10.18
N PRO A 203 14.76 -7.72 -9.66
CA PRO A 203 15.47 -8.80 -10.35
C PRO A 203 14.82 -9.17 -11.68
N ASN A 204 13.49 -9.16 -11.76
CA ASN A 204 12.77 -9.41 -13.02
C ASN A 204 13.12 -8.38 -14.09
N VAL A 205 13.18 -7.11 -13.70
CA VAL A 205 13.55 -6.04 -14.62
C VAL A 205 15.04 -6.12 -14.97
N ALA A 206 15.93 -6.41 -14.01
CA ALA A 206 17.35 -6.61 -14.28
C ALA A 206 17.59 -7.68 -15.35
N ARG A 207 16.90 -8.83 -15.23
CA ARG A 207 16.97 -9.91 -16.21
C ARG A 207 16.44 -9.50 -17.58
N ARG A 208 15.33 -8.75 -17.63
CA ARG A 208 14.79 -8.23 -18.90
C ARG A 208 15.74 -7.27 -19.58
N VAL A 209 16.39 -6.39 -18.82
CA VAL A 209 17.38 -5.43 -19.36
C VAL A 209 18.63 -6.14 -19.84
N ALA A 210 19.15 -7.11 -19.10
CA ALA A 210 20.30 -7.91 -19.51
C ALA A 210 20.05 -8.75 -20.79
N ALA A 211 18.78 -9.04 -21.09
CA ALA A 211 18.36 -9.75 -22.30
C ALA A 211 18.06 -8.82 -23.49
N LEU A 212 18.15 -7.50 -23.33
CA LEU A 212 17.93 -6.56 -24.44
C LEU A 212 19.11 -6.58 -25.42
N PRO A 213 18.85 -6.33 -26.72
CA PRO A 213 19.91 -6.03 -27.68
C PRO A 213 20.76 -4.81 -27.23
N PRO A 214 22.05 -4.74 -27.61
CA PRO A 214 22.95 -3.64 -27.20
C PRO A 214 22.44 -2.24 -27.52
N ASP A 215 21.62 -2.11 -28.57
CA ASP A 215 21.13 -0.83 -29.10
C ASP A 215 19.69 -0.50 -28.63
N ALA A 216 19.08 -1.37 -27.83
CA ALA A 216 17.71 -1.18 -27.37
C ALA A 216 17.66 -0.22 -26.18
N GLU A 217 16.79 0.78 -26.25
CA GLU A 217 16.52 1.66 -25.13
C GLU A 217 15.94 0.83 -23.96
N PRO A 218 16.53 0.89 -22.75
CA PRO A 218 15.97 0.18 -21.62
C PRO A 218 14.56 0.72 -21.34
N PRO A 219 13.60 -0.14 -20.96
CA PRO A 219 12.25 0.31 -20.66
C PRO A 219 12.28 1.41 -19.60
N ARG A 220 11.30 2.31 -19.52
CA ARG A 220 11.21 3.21 -18.37
C ARG A 220 10.89 2.38 -17.12
N LEU A 221 11.89 2.17 -16.26
CA LEU A 221 11.84 1.19 -15.17
C LEU A 221 11.17 1.71 -13.91
N LEU A 222 10.89 3.01 -13.88
CA LEU A 222 10.47 3.72 -12.68
C LEU A 222 9.03 4.16 -12.82
N SER A 223 8.36 4.21 -11.67
CA SER A 223 7.12 4.95 -11.52
C SER A 223 7.26 6.36 -12.10
N PRO A 224 6.19 7.00 -12.59
CA PRO A 224 6.27 8.32 -13.25
C PRO A 224 7.07 9.40 -12.49
N GLY A 225 7.30 9.24 -11.18
CA GLY A 225 8.06 10.16 -10.32
C GLY A 225 9.57 9.95 -10.29
N GLY A 226 10.09 9.01 -11.09
CA GLY A 226 11.52 8.76 -11.18
C GLY A 226 12.13 8.15 -9.90
N PRO A 227 13.48 8.12 -9.83
CA PRO A 227 14.21 7.37 -8.81
C PRO A 227 14.04 7.96 -7.40
N GLN A 228 14.03 9.29 -7.29
CA GLN A 228 13.92 10.00 -6.02
C GLN A 228 12.59 9.71 -5.30
N GLN A 229 11.46 9.78 -6.03
CA GLN A 229 10.13 9.46 -5.50
C GLN A 229 10.08 8.01 -5.01
N ALA A 230 10.59 7.07 -5.82
CA ALA A 230 10.60 5.65 -5.51
C ALA A 230 11.49 5.34 -4.29
N ALA A 231 12.65 5.99 -4.17
CA ALA A 231 13.53 5.86 -3.02
C ALA A 231 12.89 6.42 -1.74
N ALA A 232 12.27 7.60 -1.80
CA ALA A 232 11.58 8.21 -0.67
C ALA A 232 10.41 7.34 -0.16
N LEU A 233 9.56 6.85 -1.08
CA LEU A 233 8.48 5.92 -0.76
C LEU A 233 9.05 4.64 -0.14
N GLY A 234 10.10 4.05 -0.73
CA GLY A 234 10.76 2.86 -0.20
C GLY A 234 11.28 3.05 1.23
N HIS A 235 11.93 4.18 1.53
CA HIS A 235 12.39 4.50 2.88
C HIS A 235 11.25 4.65 3.88
N TYR A 236 10.16 5.29 3.46
CA TYR A 236 8.99 5.50 4.30
C TYR A 236 8.27 4.17 4.60
N LEU A 237 8.07 3.31 3.60
CA LEU A 237 7.46 1.99 3.79
C LEU A 237 8.26 1.12 4.77
N LEU A 238 9.59 1.17 4.72
CA LEU A 238 10.43 0.46 5.69
C LEU A 238 10.34 1.07 7.10
N LYS A 239 10.15 2.39 7.21
CA LYS A 239 9.87 3.06 8.51
C LYS A 239 8.54 2.58 9.09
N LEU A 240 7.51 2.41 8.26
CA LEU A 240 6.24 1.81 8.69
C LEU A 240 6.46 0.36 9.17
N GLY A 241 7.36 -0.40 8.54
CA GLY A 241 7.72 -1.75 9.02
C GLY A 241 8.38 -1.76 10.39
N ASP A 242 9.25 -0.79 10.67
CA ASP A 242 9.85 -0.62 12.01
C ASP A 242 8.78 -0.25 13.04
N GLU A 243 7.85 0.64 12.68
CA GLU A 243 6.68 0.99 13.52
C GLU A 243 5.79 -0.23 13.81
N ALA A 244 5.49 -1.05 12.79
CA ALA A 244 4.71 -2.26 12.92
C ALA A 244 5.33 -3.25 13.91
N CYS A 245 6.66 -3.40 13.89
CA CYS A 245 7.37 -4.23 14.87
C CYS A 245 7.18 -3.72 16.30
N ASN A 246 7.23 -2.40 16.50
CA ASN A 246 7.07 -1.80 17.83
C ASN A 246 5.63 -1.90 18.35
N LEU A 247 4.62 -1.95 17.46
CA LEU A 247 3.21 -2.08 17.85
C LEU A 247 2.86 -3.47 18.40
N ILE A 248 3.70 -4.48 18.15
CA ILE A 248 3.50 -5.86 18.60
C ILE A 248 4.58 -6.36 19.57
N SER A 249 5.54 -5.50 19.92
CA SER A 249 6.57 -5.76 20.95
C SER A 249 6.03 -5.42 22.33
#